data_AF-A0A969TA43-F1
#
_entry.id   AF-A0A969TA43-F1
#
_cell.length_a   1.000
_cell.length_b   1.000
_cell.length_c   1.000
_cell.angle_alpha   90.00
_cell.angle_beta   90.00
_cell.angle_gamma   90.00
#
_symmetry.space_group_name_H-M   'P 1'
#
loop_
_entity.id
_entity.type
_entity.pdbx_description
1 polymer ?
#
loop_
_entity_poly.entity_id
_entity_poly.type
_entity_poly.pdbx_seq_one_letter_code
_entity_poly.pdbx_strand_id
1 'polypeptide(L)' 'MDKKTQKIINEVIKPEAREEAISIMKLAQQKDFDELIEYYDKKSFNIVCMVIDKVKSGLVKEGKLTQNENDHFGEFW' A
#
# COMPACT_ATOMS: atom_id res chain seq x y z
N MET A 1 8.47 -9.58 -0.17
CA MET A 1 7.67 -8.96 0.90
C MET A 1 7.91 -9.72 2.19
N ASP A 2 8.20 -9.02 3.27
CA ASP A 2 8.49 -9.60 4.58
C ASP A 2 7.21 -9.88 5.40
N LYS A 3 7.38 -10.62 6.50
CA LYS A 3 6.27 -11.04 7.37
C LYS A 3 5.62 -9.87 8.13
N LYS A 4 6.37 -8.80 8.45
CA LYS A 4 5.84 -7.64 9.20
C LYS A 4 4.88 -6.86 8.33
N THR A 5 5.25 -6.53 7.09
CA THR A 5 4.36 -5.81 6.17
C THR A 5 3.08 -6.59 5.86
N GLN A 6 3.18 -7.91 5.65
CA GLN A 6 1.99 -8.74 5.45
C GLN A 6 1.04 -8.71 6.65
N LYS A 7 1.59 -8.72 7.87
CA LYS A 7 0.80 -8.59 9.10
C LYS A 7 0.10 -7.24 9.18
N ILE A 8 0.82 -6.14 8.89
CA ILE A 8 0.24 -4.78 8.90
C ILE A 8 -0.93 -4.69 7.92
N ILE A 9 -0.77 -5.20 6.69
CA ILE A 9 -1.83 -5.20 5.69
C ILE A 9 -3.05 -6.00 6.20
N ASN A 10 -2.84 -7.18 6.78
CA ASN A 10 -3.93 -8.00 7.28
C ASN A 10 -4.69 -7.37 8.47
N GLU A 11 -4.03 -6.54 9.27
CA GLU A 11 -4.66 -5.88 10.42
C GLU A 11 -5.35 -4.57 10.05
N VAL A 12 -4.76 -3.78 9.15
CA VAL A 12 -5.23 -2.42 8.85
C VAL A 12 -6.15 -2.38 7.63
N ILE A 13 -5.87 -3.20 6.62
CA ILE A 13 -6.59 -3.15 5.34
C ILE A 13 -7.77 -4.10 5.37
N LYS A 14 -8.91 -3.62 4.85
CA LYS A 14 -10.12 -4.42 4.73
C LYS A 14 -9.89 -5.66 3.83
N PRO A 15 -10.50 -6.82 4.14
CA PRO A 15 -10.25 -8.08 3.43
C PRO A 15 -10.28 -7.97 1.90
N GLU A 16 -11.26 -7.25 1.36
CA GLU A 16 -11.49 -7.04 -0.07
C GLU A 16 -10.34 -6.33 -0.80
N ALA A 17 -9.53 -5.54 -0.08
CA ALA A 17 -8.44 -4.74 -0.65
C ALA A 17 -7.04 -5.31 -0.34
N ARG A 18 -6.95 -6.41 0.43
CA ARG A 18 -5.64 -6.95 0.90
C ARG A 18 -4.78 -7.50 -0.23
N GLU A 19 -5.38 -8.23 -1.18
CA GLU A 19 -4.63 -8.81 -2.29
C GLU A 19 -4.01 -7.74 -3.18
N GLU A 20 -4.77 -6.66 -3.41
CA GLU A 20 -4.31 -5.48 -4.13
C GLU A 20 -3.17 -4.79 -3.38
N ALA A 21 -3.37 -4.48 -2.09
CA ALA A 21 -2.35 -3.88 -1.24
C ALA A 21 -1.03 -4.69 -1.23
N ILE A 22 -1.12 -6.02 -1.12
CA ILE A 22 0.03 -6.92 -1.19
C ILE A 22 0.73 -6.82 -2.55
N SER A 23 -0.04 -6.75 -3.64
CA SER A 23 0.52 -6.66 -5.00
C SER A 23 1.22 -5.33 -5.25
N ILE A 24 0.64 -4.23 -4.77
CA ILE A 24 1.26 -2.90 -4.78
C ILE A 24 2.57 -2.92 -3.99
N MET A 25 2.53 -3.41 -2.74
CA MET A 25 3.70 -3.41 -1.87
C MET A 25 4.81 -4.34 -2.35
N LYS A 26 4.52 -5.38 -3.15
CA LYS A 26 5.57 -6.21 -3.78
C LYS A 26 6.43 -5.44 -4.80
N LEU A 27 5.93 -4.33 -5.34
CA LEU A 27 6.63 -3.48 -6.31
C LEU A 27 7.21 -2.21 -5.67
N ALA A 28 6.93 -1.98 -4.38
CA ALA A 28 7.37 -0.82 -3.64
C ALA A 28 8.90 -0.83 -3.39
N GLN A 29 9.45 0.33 -3.08
CA GLN A 29 10.84 0.51 -2.69
C GLN A 29 10.99 0.38 -1.18
N GLN A 30 12.21 0.12 -0.69
CA GLN A 30 12.49 -0.03 0.75
C GLN A 30 11.93 1.13 1.59
N LYS A 31 12.07 2.37 1.12
CA LYS A 31 11.55 3.58 1.79
C LYS A 31 10.04 3.53 2.05
N ASP A 32 9.28 2.86 1.19
CA ASP A 32 7.82 2.80 1.29
C ASP A 32 7.41 1.80 2.39
N PHE A 33 8.19 0.72 2.57
CA PHE A 33 8.02 -0.19 3.70
C PHE A 33 8.37 0.48 5.02
N ASP A 34 9.45 1.25 5.04
CA ASP A 34 9.90 1.99 6.22
C ASP A 34 8.82 3.01 6.64
N GLU A 35 8.28 3.77 5.68
CA GLU A 35 7.18 4.73 5.90
C GLU A 35 5.90 4.02 6.42
N LEU A 36 5.52 2.89 5.80
CA LEU A 36 4.37 2.09 6.23
C LEU A 36 4.52 1.56 7.67
N ILE A 37 5.70 1.06 8.02
CA ILE A 37 6.00 0.54 9.37
C ILE A 37 5.98 1.68 10.39
N GLU A 38 6.59 2.81 10.08
CA GLU A 38 6.61 3.98 10.97
C GLU A 38 5.20 4.43 11.33
N TYR A 39 4.32 4.59 10.34
CA TYR A 39 2.95 5.02 10.59
C TYR A 39 2.09 3.97 11.31
N TYR A 40 2.33 2.69 11.05
CA TYR A 40 1.70 1.61 11.81
C TYR A 40 2.13 1.65 13.28
N ASP A 41 3.43 1.77 13.57
CA ASP A 41 3.96 1.81 14.94
C ASP A 41 3.46 3.07 15.70
N LYS A 42 3.20 4.18 14.99
CA LYS A 42 2.52 5.38 15.50
C LYS A 42 1.00 5.24 15.64
N LYS A 43 0.41 4.09 15.31
CA LYS A 43 -1.05 3.84 15.26
C LYS A 43 -1.83 4.80 14.35
N SER A 44 -1.15 5.38 13.37
CA SER A 44 -1.74 6.30 12.38
C SER A 44 -2.27 5.50 11.19
N PHE A 45 -3.26 4.64 11.45
CA PHE A 45 -3.73 3.64 10.47
C PHE A 45 -4.35 4.25 9.20
N ASN A 46 -4.97 5.43 9.31
CA ASN A 46 -5.42 6.20 8.15
C ASN A 46 -4.25 6.58 7.22
N ILE A 47 -3.06 6.84 7.78
CA ILE A 47 -1.86 7.17 7.00
C ILE A 47 -1.27 5.91 6.35
N VAL A 48 -1.39 4.74 6.99
CA VAL A 48 -0.97 3.46 6.38
C VAL A 48 -1.65 3.23 5.03
N CYS A 49 -2.96 3.47 4.93
CA CYS A 49 -3.67 3.40 3.65
C CYS A 49 -3.14 4.41 2.63
N MET A 50 -2.86 5.64 3.06
CA MET A 50 -2.33 6.70 2.18
C MET A 50 -0.93 6.36 1.63
N VAL A 51 -0.10 5.64 2.39
CA VAL A 51 1.19 5.15 1.87
C VAL A 51 0.97 4.21 0.69
N ILE A 52 0.04 3.26 0.82
CA ILE A 52 -0.27 2.30 -0.25
C ILE A 52 -0.85 3.03 -1.48
N ASP A 53 -1.74 4.00 -1.28
CA ASP A 53 -2.25 4.88 -2.34
C ASP A 53 -1.12 5.58 -3.11
N LYS A 54 -0.24 6.26 -2.38
CA LYS A 54 0.89 7.00 -2.95
C LYS A 54 1.82 6.09 -3.76
N VAL A 55 2.10 4.89 -3.26
CA VAL A 55 2.91 3.89 -3.97
C VAL A 55 2.20 3.45 -5.25
N LYS A 56 0.91 3.12 -5.17
CA LYS A 56 0.10 2.73 -6.34
C LYS A 56 0.10 3.83 -7.41
N SER A 57 -0.20 5.07 -7.05
CA SER A 57 -0.21 6.19 -7.98
C SER A 57 1.17 6.43 -8.61
N GLY A 58 2.25 6.30 -7.84
CA GLY A 58 3.61 6.37 -8.37
C GLY A 58 3.90 5.29 -9.41
N LEU A 59 3.56 4.03 -9.10
CA LEU A 59 3.74 2.89 -10.01
C LEU A 59 2.91 3.04 -11.30
N VAL A 60 1.69 3.57 -11.21
CA VAL A 60 0.85 3.88 -12.38
C VAL A 60 1.47 4.96 -13.23
N LYS A 61 1.93 6.07 -12.63
CA LYS A 61 2.63 7.16 -13.34
C LYS A 61 3.91 6.68 -14.03
N GLU A 62 4.61 5.72 -13.42
CA GLU A 62 5.80 5.09 -14.00
C GLU A 62 5.48 4.02 -15.06
N GLY A 63 4.21 3.71 -15.30
CA GLY A 63 3.78 2.67 -16.25
C GLY A 63 4.08 1.23 -15.80
N LYS A 64 4.38 1.03 -14.51
CA LYS A 64 4.69 -0.29 -13.93
C LYS A 64 3.46 -1.04 -13.44
N LEU A 65 2.33 -0.35 -13.33
CA LEU A 65 1.06 -0.91 -12.92
C LEU A 65 -0.07 -0.18 -13.64
N THR A 66 -1.20 -0.86 -13.85
CA THR A 66 -2.40 -0.26 -14.43
C THR A 66 -3.38 0.13 -13.31
N GLN A 67 -4.07 1.25 -13.47
CA GLN A 67 -5.24 1.61 -12.65
C GLN A 67 -6.50 1.02 -13.28
N ASN A 68 -7.30 0.30 -12.50
CA ASN A 68 -8.58 -0.26 -12.92
C ASN A 68 -9.74 0.36 -12.15
N GLU A 69 -10.95 0.26 -12.70
CA GLU A 69 -12.17 0.82 -12.09
C GLU A 69 -12.55 0.20 -10.73
N ASN A 70 -12.03 -0.99 -10.42
CA ASN A 70 -12.31 -1.71 -9.17
C ASN A 70 -11.13 -1.69 -8.19
N ASP A 71 -10.08 -0.93 -8.49
CA ASP A 71 -8.94 -0.78 -7.60
C ASP A 71 -9.35 0.05 -6.38
N HIS A 72 -8.92 -0.37 -5.18
CA HIS A 72 -9.20 0.32 -3.92
C HIS A 72 -8.17 1.41 -3.60
N PHE A 73 -7.06 1.44 -4.34
CA PHE A 73 -5.96 2.39 -4.14
C PHE A 73 -5.61 3.11 -5.44
N GLY A 74 -5.00 4.29 -5.31
CA GLY A 74 -4.31 5.00 -6.39
C GLY A 74 -5.10 6.14 -7.06
N GLU A 75 -6.36 6.35 -6.72
CA GLU A 75 -7.23 7.34 -7.39
C GLU A 75 -6.90 8.81 -7.05
N PHE A 76 -6.23 9.09 -5.93
CA PHE A 76 -6.18 10.43 -5.35
C PHE A 76 -4.81 11.15 -5.36
N TRP A 77 -3.79 10.63 -6.08
CA TRP A 77 -2.41 11.18 -6.00
C TRP A 77 -1.65 11.34 -7.31
#